data_AF-A0A9C8GL53-F1
#
_entry.id   AF-A0A9C8GL53-F1
#
_cell.length_a   1.000
_cell.length_b   1.000
_cell.length_c   1.000
_cell.angle_alpha   90.00
_cell.angle_beta   90.00
_cell.angle_gamma   90.00
#
_symmetry.space_group_name_H-M   'P 1'
#
loop_
_entity.id
_entity.type
_entity.pdbx_description
1 polymer ?
#
loop_
_entity_poly.entity_id
_entity_poly.type
_entity_poly.pdbx_seq_one_letter_code
_entity_poly.pdbx_strand_id
1 'polypeptide(L)'
;MASPSRTMGARIPRATVPTYRSMYVIPPKIEKRRVWKIRLRNEPVVSDVPALVMVGEFDPITPPAWAERAAETLSHGYFFEYPGVEHGASASPGCPRQMMIAFLDDPTAVPDNACIADMRQPWSQTSETR
;
A
#
# COMPACT_ATOMS: atom_id res chain seq x y z
N MET A 1 50.81 -58.92 59.70
CA MET A 1 49.96 -57.85 59.13
C MET A 1 49.55 -58.29 57.73
N ALA A 2 48.25 -58.53 57.56
CA ALA A 2 47.68 -59.30 56.46
C ALA A 2 47.38 -58.43 55.24
N SER A 3 47.70 -58.98 54.06
CA SER A 3 47.32 -58.48 52.74
C SER A 3 45.95 -59.05 52.36
N PRO A 4 45.00 -58.25 51.82
CA PRO A 4 43.80 -58.81 51.22
C PRO A 4 43.87 -58.83 49.69
N SER A 5 43.48 -59.99 49.18
CA SER A 5 43.47 -60.45 47.81
C SER A 5 42.54 -59.68 46.87
N ARG A 6 43.02 -59.60 45.62
CA ARG A 6 42.32 -59.22 44.39
C ARG A 6 41.07 -60.08 44.18
N THR A 7 39.89 -59.47 44.18
CA THR A 7 38.64 -60.12 43.73
C THR A 7 38.29 -59.71 42.31
N MET A 8 37.92 -60.73 41.53
CA MET A 8 37.58 -60.71 40.12
C MET A 8 36.22 -60.01 39.93
N GLY A 9 36.20 -58.81 39.36
CA GLY A 9 34.97 -58.09 39.03
C GLY A 9 34.21 -58.77 37.89
N ALA A 10 32.94 -59.07 38.14
CA ALA A 10 32.05 -59.85 37.29
C ALA A 10 31.81 -59.22 35.89
N ARG A 11 31.66 -60.09 34.89
CA ARG A 11 31.43 -59.76 33.49
C ARG A 11 29.97 -59.32 33.31
N ILE A 12 29.74 -58.07 32.92
CA ILE A 12 28.40 -57.49 32.73
C ILE A 12 27.77 -58.08 31.45
N PRO A 13 26.52 -58.61 31.50
CA PRO A 13 25.85 -59.11 30.31
C PRO A 13 25.47 -57.97 29.35
N ARG A 14 25.61 -58.20 28.03
CA ARG A 14 25.16 -57.26 26.99
C ARG A 14 23.64 -57.10 27.07
N ALA A 15 23.17 -55.87 27.28
CA ALA A 15 21.77 -55.53 27.13
C ALA A 15 21.34 -55.65 25.66
N THR A 16 20.23 -56.34 25.41
CA THR A 16 19.52 -56.36 24.13
C THR A 16 18.94 -54.98 23.85
N VAL A 17 19.20 -54.42 22.67
CA VAL A 17 18.68 -53.12 22.23
C VAL A 17 17.20 -53.30 21.89
N PRO A 18 16.25 -52.54 22.49
CA PRO A 18 14.86 -52.59 22.07
C PRO A 18 14.72 -51.91 20.71
N THR A 19 13.99 -52.55 19.80
CA THR A 19 13.64 -51.98 18.50
C THR A 19 12.70 -50.80 18.70
N TYR A 20 13.18 -49.60 18.43
CA TYR A 20 12.35 -48.40 18.43
C TYR A 20 11.38 -48.46 17.25
N ARG A 21 10.09 -48.74 17.52
CA ARG A 21 9.03 -48.43 16.57
C ARG A 21 8.77 -46.93 16.66
N SER A 22 9.25 -46.20 15.65
CA SER A 22 8.94 -44.77 15.51
C SER A 22 7.43 -44.61 15.35
N MET A 23 6.76 -44.20 16.42
CA MET A 23 5.40 -43.70 16.37
C MET A 23 5.50 -42.20 16.15
N TYR A 24 5.40 -41.77 14.89
CA TYR A 24 5.30 -40.36 14.56
C TYR A 24 3.98 -39.82 15.14
N VAL A 25 4.07 -39.13 16.27
CA VAL A 25 3.00 -38.22 16.70
C VAL A 25 3.18 -36.95 15.87
N ILE A 26 2.33 -36.76 14.86
CA ILE A 26 2.24 -35.50 14.12
C ILE A 26 1.72 -34.45 15.10
N PRO A 27 2.49 -33.39 15.45
CA PRO A 27 1.95 -32.33 16.30
C PRO A 27 0.78 -31.64 15.57
N PRO A 28 -0.30 -31.25 16.28
CA PRO A 28 -1.37 -30.47 15.68
C PRO A 28 -0.78 -29.20 15.08
N LYS A 29 -1.25 -28.87 13.86
CA LYS A 29 -0.79 -27.77 13.04
C LYS A 29 -0.61 -26.50 13.89
N ILE A 30 0.60 -25.95 13.87
CA ILE A 30 0.94 -24.64 14.44
C ILE A 30 -0.05 -23.62 13.87
N GLU A 31 -0.90 -23.07 14.72
CA GLU A 31 -1.89 -22.05 14.36
C GLU A 31 -1.18 -20.72 14.08
N LYS A 32 -0.77 -20.50 12.83
CA LYS A 32 -0.30 -19.20 12.37
C LYS A 32 -1.49 -18.26 12.13
N ARG A 33 -2.18 -17.83 13.19
CA ARG A 33 -3.06 -16.65 13.11
C ARG A 33 -2.24 -15.37 13.26
N ARG A 34 -1.53 -15.03 12.20
CA ARG A 34 -1.39 -13.63 11.79
C ARG A 34 -1.98 -13.53 10.39
N VAL A 35 -3.30 -13.47 10.37
CA VAL A 35 -4.06 -13.07 9.18
C VAL A 35 -3.77 -11.59 9.01
N TRP A 36 -2.86 -11.24 8.11
CA TRP A 36 -2.84 -9.89 7.57
C TRP A 36 -4.22 -9.66 6.97
N LYS A 37 -4.93 -8.62 7.41
CA LYS A 37 -6.14 -8.17 6.70
C LYS A 37 -5.70 -7.81 5.28
N ILE A 38 -5.86 -8.74 4.35
CA ILE A 38 -5.67 -8.48 2.93
C ILE A 38 -6.86 -7.59 2.57
N ARG A 39 -6.62 -6.28 2.45
CA ARG A 39 -7.55 -5.42 1.72
C ARG A 39 -7.62 -5.96 0.30
N LEU A 40 -8.83 -6.22 -0.16
CA LEU A 40 -9.08 -6.61 -1.55
C LEU A 40 -8.45 -5.54 -2.45
N ARG A 41 -7.67 -6.00 -3.43
CA ARG A 41 -7.02 -5.17 -4.44
C ARG A 41 -8.15 -4.62 -5.32
N ASN A 42 -8.47 -3.33 -5.19
CA ASN A 42 -9.49 -2.57 -5.94
C ASN A 42 -10.83 -2.30 -5.22
N GLU A 43 -10.94 -2.51 -3.90
CA GLU A 43 -12.08 -1.91 -3.19
C GLU A 43 -11.90 -0.39 -3.09
N PRO A 44 -12.95 0.41 -3.36
CA PRO A 44 -12.91 1.85 -3.19
C PRO A 44 -12.49 2.25 -1.78
N VAL A 45 -11.67 3.30 -1.67
CA VAL A 45 -11.29 3.85 -0.38
C VAL A 45 -12.38 4.81 0.06
N VAL A 46 -13.12 4.46 1.12
CA VAL A 46 -14.08 5.36 1.76
C VAL A 46 -13.38 6.13 2.87
N SER A 47 -13.47 7.45 2.87
CA SER A 47 -12.81 8.31 3.85
C SER A 47 -13.55 9.63 4.04
N ASP A 48 -13.57 10.10 5.28
CA ASP A 48 -14.01 11.43 5.70
C ASP A 48 -12.84 12.40 5.95
N VAL A 49 -11.59 11.95 5.87
CA VAL A 49 -10.42 12.84 5.89
C VAL A 49 -10.43 13.73 4.63
N PRO A 50 -10.24 15.06 4.75
CA PRO A 50 -10.13 15.92 3.58
C PRO A 50 -9.06 15.46 2.61
N ALA A 51 -9.37 15.49 1.32
CA ALA A 51 -8.50 14.97 0.27
C ALA A 51 -8.55 15.84 -0.98
N LEU A 52 -7.40 16.04 -1.60
CA LEU A 52 -7.31 16.69 -2.91
C LEU A 52 -6.92 15.65 -3.96
N VAL A 53 -7.82 15.42 -4.92
CA VAL A 53 -7.61 14.58 -6.09
C VAL A 53 -7.26 15.48 -7.26
N MET A 54 -6.07 15.28 -7.83
CA MET A 54 -5.50 16.10 -8.90
C MET A 54 -5.17 15.22 -10.09
N VAL A 55 -5.56 15.64 -11.29
CA VAL A 55 -5.24 14.89 -12.52
C VAL A 55 -4.98 15.84 -13.69
N GLY A 56 -4.04 15.48 -14.56
CA GLY A 56 -3.84 16.17 -15.82
C GLY A 56 -4.79 15.64 -16.89
N GLU A 57 -5.33 16.52 -17.72
CA GLU A 57 -6.20 16.17 -18.88
C GLU A 57 -5.56 15.09 -19.77
N PHE A 58 -4.23 15.13 -19.93
CA PHE A 58 -3.48 14.24 -20.79
C PHE A 58 -2.66 13.18 -20.03
N ASP A 59 -3.03 12.84 -18.79
CA ASP A 59 -2.35 11.79 -18.02
C ASP A 59 -2.61 10.38 -18.64
N PRO A 60 -1.59 9.70 -19.20
CA PRO A 60 -1.76 8.38 -19.79
C PRO A 60 -1.58 7.23 -18.78
N ILE A 61 -1.06 7.51 -17.58
CA ILE A 61 -0.72 6.51 -16.56
C ILE A 61 -1.88 6.34 -15.58
N THR A 62 -2.46 7.45 -15.16
CA THR A 62 -3.62 7.54 -14.27
C THR A 62 -4.67 8.46 -14.89
N PRO A 63 -5.43 7.99 -15.90
CA PRO A 63 -6.32 8.85 -16.68
C PRO A 63 -7.40 9.56 -15.84
N PRO A 64 -7.95 10.71 -16.29
CA PRO A 64 -8.96 11.48 -15.57
C PRO A 64 -10.15 10.67 -15.06
N ALA A 65 -10.66 9.75 -15.88
CA ALA A 65 -11.77 8.87 -15.51
C ALA A 65 -11.47 7.99 -14.26
N TRP A 66 -10.20 7.70 -13.96
CA TRP A 66 -9.82 6.96 -12.75
C TRP A 66 -9.76 7.88 -11.53
N ALA A 67 -9.30 9.12 -11.72
CA ALA A 67 -9.28 10.13 -10.68
C ALA A 67 -10.71 10.54 -10.27
N GLU A 68 -11.63 10.70 -11.23
CA GLU A 68 -13.06 10.91 -10.96
C GLU A 68 -13.63 9.79 -10.07
N ARG A 69 -13.42 8.52 -10.47
CA ARG A 69 -13.87 7.35 -9.70
C ARG A 69 -13.25 7.28 -8.31
N ALA A 70 -11.99 7.66 -8.16
CA ALA A 70 -11.32 7.68 -6.87
C ALA A 70 -11.90 8.73 -5.92
N ALA A 71 -12.44 9.84 -6.46
CA ALA A 71 -13.04 10.90 -5.67
C ALA A 71 -14.45 10.56 -5.15
N GLU A 72 -15.19 9.67 -5.82
CA GLU A 72 -16.60 9.33 -5.50
C GLU A 72 -16.84 8.94 -4.04
N THR A 73 -15.86 8.32 -3.38
CA THR A 73 -15.98 7.79 -2.02
C THR A 73 -15.31 8.66 -0.95
N LEU A 74 -14.85 9.86 -1.32
CA LEU A 74 -14.18 10.82 -0.44
C LEU A 74 -15.17 11.93 -0.05
N SER A 75 -15.80 11.83 1.12
CA SER A 75 -16.92 12.73 1.48
C SER A 75 -16.51 14.19 1.68
N HIS A 76 -15.22 14.45 1.91
CA HIS A 76 -14.60 15.77 1.97
C HIS A 76 -13.50 15.91 0.90
N GLY A 77 -13.70 15.24 -0.24
CA GLY A 77 -12.78 15.27 -1.37
C GLY A 77 -13.03 16.48 -2.28
N TYR A 78 -11.94 17.07 -2.77
CA TYR A 78 -11.94 18.03 -3.87
C TYR A 78 -11.29 17.39 -5.09
N PHE A 79 -11.92 17.55 -6.26
CA PHE A 79 -11.42 17.01 -7.52
C PHE A 79 -11.14 18.15 -8.50
N PHE A 80 -9.93 18.15 -9.08
CA PHE A 80 -9.56 19.11 -10.13
C PHE A 80 -8.80 18.42 -11.25
N GLU A 81 -9.27 18.65 -12.47
CA GLU A 81 -8.60 18.31 -13.71
C GLU A 81 -7.91 19.55 -14.29
N TYR A 82 -6.67 19.39 -14.72
CA TYR A 82 -5.83 20.49 -15.19
C TYR A 82 -5.60 20.42 -16.71
N PRO A 83 -6.08 21.42 -17.48
CA PRO A 83 -5.89 21.50 -18.92
C PRO A 83 -4.43 21.43 -19.36
N GLY A 84 -4.14 20.65 -20.40
CA GLY A 84 -2.79 20.57 -20.97
C GLY A 84 -1.71 19.93 -20.06
N VAL A 85 -2.10 19.39 -18.91
CA VAL A 85 -1.17 18.74 -17.96
C VAL A 85 -1.12 17.24 -18.22
N GLU A 86 0.08 16.67 -18.19
CA GLU A 86 0.33 15.23 -18.31
C GLU A 86 0.32 14.55 -16.92
N HIS A 87 1.01 13.42 -16.80
CA HIS A 87 1.15 12.73 -15.52
C HIS A 87 1.87 13.57 -14.45
N GLY A 88 1.43 13.44 -13.20
CA GLY A 88 2.08 14.08 -12.06
C GLY A 88 1.68 15.54 -11.87
N ALA A 89 0.38 15.85 -11.96
CA ALA A 89 -0.16 17.21 -11.82
C ALA A 89 0.36 17.98 -10.59
N SER A 90 0.62 17.31 -9.46
CA SER A 90 1.18 17.92 -8.25
C SER A 90 2.60 18.50 -8.43
N ALA A 91 3.37 17.94 -9.36
CA ALA A 91 4.70 18.43 -9.72
C ALA A 91 4.66 19.50 -10.82
N SER A 92 3.52 19.69 -11.50
CA SER A 92 3.39 20.70 -12.55
C SER A 92 3.44 22.11 -11.95
N PRO A 93 4.28 23.02 -12.49
CA PRO A 93 4.36 24.38 -12.00
C PRO A 93 3.08 25.17 -12.29
N GLY A 94 2.95 26.34 -11.66
CA GLY A 94 1.77 27.20 -11.84
C GLY A 94 0.58 26.73 -11.03
N CYS A 95 -0.60 26.79 -11.64
CA CYS A 95 -1.89 26.57 -10.99
C CYS A 95 -1.99 25.24 -10.20
N PRO A 96 -1.60 24.06 -10.74
CA PRO A 96 -1.69 22.80 -10.00
C PRO A 96 -0.91 22.82 -8.68
N ARG A 97 0.35 23.28 -8.72
CA ARG A 97 1.19 23.37 -7.52
C ARG A 97 0.67 24.40 -6.53
N GLN A 98 0.15 25.53 -7.00
CA GLN A 98 -0.42 26.56 -6.12
C GLN A 98 -1.65 26.03 -5.38
N MET A 99 -2.55 25.34 -6.08
CA MET A 99 -3.72 24.72 -5.48
C MET A 99 -3.35 23.60 -4.50
N MET A 100 -2.34 22.79 -4.81
CA MET A 100 -1.83 21.78 -3.87
C MET A 100 -1.31 22.43 -2.59
N ILE A 101 -0.53 23.52 -2.68
CA ILE A 101 -0.02 24.24 -1.51
C ILE A 101 -1.18 24.82 -0.69
N ALA A 102 -2.15 25.47 -1.35
CA ALA A 102 -3.31 26.04 -0.67
C ALA A 102 -4.13 24.98 0.08
N PHE A 103 -4.31 23.79 -0.49
CA PHE A 103 -4.95 22.66 0.19
C PHE A 103 -4.16 22.17 1.41
N LEU A 104 -2.83 22.13 1.31
CA LEU A 104 -1.99 21.70 2.43
C LEU A 104 -2.01 22.74 3.57
N ASP A 105 -2.15 24.02 3.25
CA ASP A 105 -2.25 25.10 4.22
C ASP A 105 -3.62 25.11 4.94
N ASP A 106 -4.72 24.91 4.21
CA ASP A 106 -6.06 24.72 4.77
C ASP A 106 -6.83 23.61 4.03
N PRO A 107 -6.80 22.37 4.53
CA PRO A 107 -7.48 21.25 3.89
C PRO A 107 -9.00 21.27 4.11
N THR A 108 -9.51 22.16 4.98
CA THR A 108 -10.95 22.27 5.25
C THR A 108 -11.66 23.25 4.32
N ALA A 109 -10.91 24.08 3.60
CA ALA A 109 -11.41 24.97 2.57
C ALA A 109 -11.17 24.39 1.17
N VAL A 110 -12.06 24.72 0.23
CA VAL A 110 -11.87 24.43 -1.18
C VAL A 110 -10.72 25.31 -1.70
N PRO A 111 -9.67 24.75 -2.33
CA PRO A 111 -8.61 25.54 -2.93
C PRO A 111 -9.16 26.46 -4.03
N ASP A 112 -8.68 27.70 -4.09
CA ASP A 112 -9.01 28.62 -5.19
C ASP A 112 -8.54 28.03 -6.53
N ASN A 113 -9.49 27.85 -7.44
CA ASN A 113 -9.30 27.19 -8.72
C ASN A 113 -9.39 28.15 -9.91
N ALA A 114 -9.50 29.46 -9.68
CA ALA A 114 -9.69 30.45 -10.74
C ALA A 114 -8.56 30.39 -11.79
N CYS A 115 -7.33 30.07 -11.36
CA CYS A 115 -6.17 29.94 -12.24
C CYS A 115 -6.31 28.83 -13.29
N ILE A 116 -7.22 27.85 -13.11
CA ILE A 116 -7.44 26.78 -14.09
C ILE A 116 -7.98 27.37 -15.40
N ALA A 117 -8.80 28.41 -15.34
CA ALA A 117 -9.35 29.07 -16.53
C ALA A 117 -8.26 29.68 -17.44
N ASP A 118 -7.12 30.04 -16.85
CA ASP A 118 -5.97 30.61 -17.56
C ASP A 118 -5.01 29.53 -18.11
N MET A 119 -5.22 28.25 -17.75
CA MET A 119 -4.42 27.14 -18.27
C MET A 119 -4.79 26.89 -19.74
N ARG A 120 -3.99 27.47 -20.62
CA ARG A 120 -4.17 27.46 -22.08
C ARG A 120 -4.34 26.04 -22.63
N GLN A 121 -5.46 25.81 -23.32
CA GLN A 121 -5.69 24.65 -24.19
C GLN A 121 -5.04 24.91 -25.56
N PRO A 122 -3.97 24.21 -25.97
CA PRO A 122 -3.29 24.48 -27.24
C PRO A 122 -4.17 24.21 -28.48
N TRP A 123 -5.19 23.37 -28.33
CA TRP A 123 -6.03 22.87 -29.42
C TRP A 123 -7.35 23.65 -29.59
N SER A 124 -7.73 24.53 -28.66
CA SER A 124 -8.91 25.39 -28.80
C SER A 124 -8.68 26.57 -29.76
N GLN A 125 -7.47 26.74 -30.28
CA GLN A 125 -7.06 27.80 -31.23
C GLN A 125 -7.47 27.50 -32.69
N THR A 126 -8.66 26.96 -32.92
CA THR A 126 -9.21 26.80 -34.28
C THR A 126 -10.57 27.48 -34.39
N SER A 127 -10.58 28.79 -34.72
CA SER A 127 -11.65 29.43 -35.53
C SER A 127 -11.66 30.98 -35.59
N GLU A 128 -10.67 31.72 -35.10
CA GLU A 128 -10.65 33.19 -35.28
C GLU A 128 -9.45 33.69 -36.09
N THR A 129 -9.38 33.25 -37.34
CA THR A 129 -8.72 34.04 -38.39
C THR A 129 -9.42 33.76 -39.72
N ARG A 130 -10.44 34.56 -40.04
CA ARG A 130 -10.88 34.81 -41.41
C ARG A 130 -11.09 36.30 -41.61
#